data_AF-A0A496PXM2-F1
#
_entry.id   AF-A0A496PXM2-F1
#
_cell.length_a   1.000
_cell.length_b   1.000
_cell.length_c   1.000
_cell.angle_alpha   90.00
_cell.angle_beta   90.00
_cell.angle_gamma   90.00
#
_symmetry.space_group_name_H-M   'P 1'
#
loop_
_entity.id
_entity.type
_entity.pdbx_description
1 polymer ?
#
loop_
_entity_poly.entity_id
_entity_poly.type
_entity_poly.pdbx_seq_one_letter_code
_entity_poly.pdbx_strand_id
1 'polypeptide(L)'
;MPGKSTLKESDLYPPLRDFLVTLGYRVRSEVAGCDVTAVLNDQLVVIEIKRALTLDLLTQGIRRQRTADSVYLAVPAPTTEVLRKRHRAVYPVVKRLELGLILVDPNSVVPVKVAFHPIPYKPRRDKQARRALVREQANRSTDGNRGGSQGLPILTAYRENALVIALLLRRTGPSRPRDIRDAGGGGRTLTILSNNVYGWFERIDRGVYALSAQGETGLETYNSILPLLEQKLDGKGPGSVNKS
;
A
#
# COMPACT_ATOMS: atom_id res chain seq x y z
N MET A 1 16.40 5.65 -42.96
CA MET A 1 16.24 5.10 -41.60
C MET A 1 15.43 3.82 -41.71
N PRO A 2 15.92 2.65 -41.29
CA PRO A 2 15.10 1.44 -41.34
C PRO A 2 13.96 1.63 -40.33
N GLY A 3 12.72 1.46 -40.80
CA GLY A 3 11.52 1.65 -40.00
C GLY A 3 11.52 0.73 -38.79
N LYS A 4 11.21 1.28 -37.62
CA LYS A 4 11.12 0.56 -36.35
C LYS A 4 10.04 -0.52 -36.50
N SER A 5 10.43 -1.79 -36.69
CA SER A 5 9.46 -2.88 -36.74
C SER A 5 8.75 -2.95 -35.39
N THR A 6 7.43 -2.91 -35.42
CA THR A 6 6.61 -3.04 -34.22
C THR A 6 6.56 -4.52 -33.88
N LEU A 7 7.13 -4.91 -32.72
CA LEU A 7 7.11 -6.28 -32.23
C LEU A 7 5.68 -6.85 -32.20
N LYS A 8 5.47 -7.96 -32.90
CA LYS A 8 4.19 -8.69 -33.01
C LYS A 8 4.15 -9.87 -32.03
N GLU A 9 2.95 -10.37 -31.75
CA GLU A 9 2.77 -11.58 -30.91
C GLU A 9 3.45 -12.80 -31.55
N SER A 10 3.36 -12.93 -32.88
CA SER A 10 4.03 -13.96 -33.67
C SER A 10 5.55 -13.99 -33.47
N ASP A 11 6.17 -12.85 -33.16
CA ASP A 11 7.63 -12.76 -32.99
C ASP A 11 8.08 -13.36 -31.64
N LEU A 12 7.16 -13.53 -30.69
CA LEU A 12 7.43 -14.13 -29.38
C LEU A 12 7.40 -15.66 -29.42
N TYR A 13 6.72 -16.24 -30.40
CA TYR A 13 6.53 -17.68 -30.49
C TYR A 13 7.83 -18.47 -30.79
N PRO A 14 8.67 -18.12 -31.78
CA PRO A 14 9.84 -18.93 -32.11
C PRO A 14 10.80 -19.11 -30.92
N PRO A 15 11.18 -18.07 -30.15
CA PRO A 15 12.03 -18.25 -28.98
C PRO A 15 11.40 -19.15 -27.90
N LEU A 16 10.09 -19.04 -27.67
CA LEU A 16 9.38 -19.89 -26.71
C LEU A 16 9.37 -21.35 -27.14
N ARG A 17 9.07 -21.60 -28.41
CA ARG A 17 9.08 -22.95 -28.98
C ARG A 17 10.46 -23.59 -28.82
N ASP A 18 11.51 -22.88 -29.25
CA ASP A 18 12.87 -23.43 -29.24
C ASP A 18 13.36 -23.69 -27.81
N PHE A 19 13.01 -22.81 -26.88
CA PHE A 19 13.25 -23.01 -25.45
C PHE A 19 12.58 -24.28 -24.92
N LEU A 20 11.29 -24.48 -25.19
CA LEU A 20 10.53 -25.65 -24.73
C LEU A 20 11.01 -26.95 -25.39
N VAL A 21 11.31 -26.93 -26.69
CA VAL A 21 11.86 -28.09 -27.40
C VAL A 21 13.21 -28.50 -26.82
N THR A 22 14.06 -27.53 -26.48
CA THR A 22 15.36 -27.79 -25.81
C THR A 22 15.17 -28.44 -24.44
N LEU A 23 14.07 -28.13 -23.75
CA LEU A 23 13.68 -28.78 -22.49
C LEU A 23 12.99 -30.16 -22.68
N GLY A 24 12.88 -30.65 -23.92
CA GLY A 24 12.31 -31.96 -24.24
C GLY A 24 10.79 -31.97 -24.45
N TYR A 25 10.12 -30.82 -24.45
CA TYR A 25 8.68 -30.78 -24.68
C TYR A 25 8.32 -31.01 -26.16
N ARG A 26 7.21 -31.72 -26.38
CA ARG A 26 6.52 -31.72 -27.67
C ARG A 26 5.64 -30.47 -27.77
N VAL A 27 6.02 -29.53 -28.63
CA VAL A 27 5.35 -28.22 -28.74
C VAL A 27 4.43 -28.15 -29.97
N ARG A 28 3.24 -27.55 -29.81
CA ARG A 28 2.30 -27.20 -30.89
C ARG A 28 1.72 -25.82 -30.65
N SER A 29 1.47 -25.06 -31.72
CA SER A 29 0.78 -23.76 -31.69
C SER A 29 -0.67 -23.88 -32.15
N GLU A 30 -1.52 -22.95 -31.71
CA GLU A 30 -2.92 -22.78 -32.15
C GLU A 30 -3.81 -24.03 -31.94
N VAL A 31 -3.57 -24.79 -30.86
CA VAL A 31 -4.37 -25.98 -30.54
C VAL A 31 -5.53 -25.60 -29.62
N ALA A 32 -6.77 -25.88 -30.04
CA ALA A 32 -7.98 -25.58 -29.28
C ALA A 32 -8.06 -24.12 -28.76
N GLY A 33 -7.55 -23.19 -29.60
CA GLY A 33 -7.47 -21.76 -29.30
C GLY A 33 -6.42 -21.37 -28.27
N CYS A 34 -5.52 -22.26 -27.86
CA CYS A 34 -4.33 -21.92 -27.06
C CYS A 34 -3.21 -21.45 -27.99
N ASP A 35 -2.49 -20.39 -27.61
CA ASP A 35 -1.37 -19.90 -28.43
C ASP A 35 -0.25 -20.94 -28.51
N VAL A 36 0.15 -21.53 -27.38
CA VAL A 36 1.14 -22.61 -27.30
C VAL A 36 0.69 -23.70 -26.35
N THR A 37 0.86 -24.95 -26.78
CA THR A 37 0.72 -26.15 -25.96
C THR A 37 2.04 -26.93 -25.99
N ALA A 38 2.43 -27.48 -24.84
CA ALA A 38 3.66 -28.23 -24.69
C ALA A 38 3.41 -29.43 -23.77
N VAL A 39 3.78 -30.63 -24.23
CA VAL A 39 3.58 -31.88 -23.47
C VAL A 39 4.91 -32.56 -23.18
N LEU A 40 5.11 -32.96 -21.93
CA LEU A 40 6.24 -33.78 -21.47
C LEU A 40 5.76 -34.72 -20.37
N ASN A 41 6.01 -36.04 -20.51
CA ASN A 41 5.59 -37.05 -19.53
C ASN A 41 4.09 -36.94 -19.15
N ASP A 42 3.23 -36.80 -20.16
CA ASP A 42 1.77 -36.58 -20.03
C ASP A 42 1.35 -35.33 -19.24
N GLN A 43 2.28 -34.44 -18.90
CA GLN A 43 2.00 -33.13 -18.32
C GLN A 43 1.79 -32.10 -19.42
N LEU A 44 0.62 -31.47 -19.42
CA LEU A 44 0.22 -30.42 -20.35
C LEU A 44 0.54 -29.03 -19.78
N VAL A 45 1.44 -28.33 -20.47
CA VAL A 45 1.71 -26.91 -20.26
C VAL A 45 1.01 -26.09 -21.35
N VAL A 46 0.30 -25.05 -20.95
CA VAL A 46 -0.30 -24.06 -21.86
C VAL A 46 0.35 -22.71 -21.64
N ILE A 47 0.66 -22.00 -22.73
CA ILE A 47 1.21 -20.65 -22.69
C ILE A 47 0.37 -19.73 -23.56
N GLU A 48 -0.19 -18.67 -22.98
CA GLU A 48 -0.89 -17.60 -23.70
C GLU A 48 0.07 -16.42 -23.92
N ILE A 49 0.08 -15.86 -25.13
CA ILE A 49 1.04 -14.85 -25.59
C ILE A 49 0.32 -13.52 -25.82
N LYS A 50 0.81 -12.44 -25.21
CA LYS A 50 0.42 -11.06 -25.57
C LYS A 50 1.58 -10.09 -25.56
N ARG A 51 1.41 -8.95 -26.25
CA ARG A 51 2.41 -7.86 -26.27
C ARG A 51 2.55 -7.12 -24.94
N ALA A 52 1.61 -7.31 -24.02
CA ALA A 52 1.61 -6.70 -22.71
C ALA A 52 0.82 -7.55 -21.71
N LEU A 53 1.08 -7.34 -20.41
CA LEU A 53 0.25 -7.88 -19.34
C LEU A 53 -1.07 -7.12 -19.27
N THR A 54 -2.12 -7.68 -19.88
CA THR A 54 -3.48 -7.13 -19.91
C THR A 54 -4.43 -8.00 -19.09
N LEU A 55 -5.60 -7.45 -18.74
CA LEU A 55 -6.66 -8.23 -18.09
C LEU A 55 -7.15 -9.39 -18.98
N ASP A 56 -7.16 -9.20 -20.30
CA ASP A 56 -7.54 -10.23 -21.25
C ASP A 56 -6.58 -11.42 -21.20
N LEU A 57 -5.25 -11.16 -21.18
CA LEU A 57 -4.24 -12.21 -21.04
C LEU A 57 -4.40 -12.98 -19.73
N LEU A 58 -4.65 -12.28 -18.61
CA LEU A 58 -4.93 -12.92 -17.33
C LEU A 58 -6.17 -13.81 -17.41
N THR A 59 -7.24 -13.32 -18.03
CA THR A 59 -8.50 -14.04 -18.17
C THR A 59 -8.36 -15.28 -19.07
N GLN A 60 -7.59 -15.18 -20.15
CA GLN A 60 -7.23 -16.33 -20.99
C GLN A 60 -6.46 -17.37 -20.18
N GLY A 61 -5.41 -16.95 -19.45
CA GLY A 61 -4.63 -17.85 -18.58
C GLY A 61 -5.49 -18.59 -17.56
N ILE A 62 -6.38 -17.89 -16.84
CA ILE A 62 -7.29 -18.50 -15.86
C ILE A 62 -8.19 -19.56 -16.53
N ARG A 63 -8.72 -19.28 -17.73
CA ARG A 63 -9.56 -20.24 -18.45
C ARG A 63 -8.83 -21.54 -18.75
N ARG A 64 -7.52 -21.49 -19.06
CA ARG A 64 -6.70 -22.66 -19.39
C ARG A 64 -6.35 -23.53 -18.18
N GLN A 65 -6.41 -22.99 -16.97
CA GLN A 65 -6.18 -23.77 -15.74
C GLN A 65 -7.20 -24.90 -15.54
N ARG A 66 -8.36 -24.84 -16.22
CA ARG A 66 -9.36 -25.91 -16.19
C ARG A 66 -8.92 -27.18 -16.92
N THR A 67 -7.94 -27.09 -17.81
CA THR A 67 -7.58 -28.17 -18.74
C THR A 67 -6.08 -28.50 -18.74
N ALA A 68 -5.23 -27.64 -18.19
CA ALA A 68 -3.78 -27.79 -18.22
C ALA A 68 -3.20 -27.99 -16.82
N ASP A 69 -2.13 -28.79 -16.69
CA ASP A 69 -1.41 -29.00 -15.44
C ASP A 69 -0.63 -27.74 -15.00
N SER A 70 -0.20 -26.93 -15.97
CA SER A 70 0.48 -25.67 -15.71
C SER A 70 0.19 -24.64 -16.79
N VAL A 71 -0.09 -23.41 -16.37
CA VAL A 71 -0.37 -22.30 -17.29
C VAL A 71 0.62 -21.17 -17.08
N TYR A 72 1.19 -20.70 -18.19
CA TYR A 72 2.07 -19.55 -18.23
C TYR A 72 1.48 -18.44 -19.09
N LEU A 73 1.81 -17.21 -18.73
CA LEU A 73 1.64 -16.04 -19.59
C LEU A 73 2.99 -15.69 -20.18
N ALA A 74 3.05 -15.35 -21.46
CA ALA A 74 4.27 -14.89 -22.10
C ALA A 74 4.07 -13.49 -22.68
N VAL A 75 5.00 -12.60 -22.34
CA VAL A 75 5.00 -11.19 -22.79
C VAL A 75 6.43 -10.73 -23.12
N PRO A 76 6.60 -9.64 -23.89
CA PRO A 76 7.91 -9.05 -24.10
C PRO A 76 8.62 -8.69 -22.80
N ALA A 77 9.93 -8.90 -22.75
CA ALA A 77 10.74 -8.43 -21.63
C ALA A 77 10.70 -6.89 -21.55
N PRO A 78 10.51 -6.30 -20.35
CA PRO A 78 10.43 -4.85 -20.22
C PRO A 78 11.80 -4.20 -20.48
N THR A 79 11.85 -3.35 -21.50
CA THR A 79 13.09 -2.67 -21.97
C THR A 79 13.42 -1.41 -21.17
N THR A 80 12.44 -0.77 -20.51
CA THR A 80 12.61 0.45 -19.72
C THR A 80 12.29 0.24 -18.24
N GLU A 81 12.82 1.12 -17.38
CA GLU A 81 12.56 1.05 -15.93
C GLU A 81 11.08 1.29 -15.58
N VAL A 82 10.40 2.15 -16.35
CA VAL A 82 8.96 2.38 -16.18
C VAL A 82 8.16 1.10 -16.44
N LEU A 83 8.48 0.38 -17.53
CA LEU A 83 7.83 -0.89 -17.84
C LEU A 83 8.17 -1.97 -16.80
N ARG A 84 9.42 -2.02 -16.31
CA ARG A 84 9.82 -2.93 -15.23
C ARG A 84 9.01 -2.71 -13.96
N LYS A 85 8.82 -1.45 -13.54
CA LYS A 85 7.99 -1.10 -12.38
C LYS A 85 6.54 -1.52 -12.59
N ARG A 86 5.97 -1.27 -13.78
CA ARG A 86 4.60 -1.71 -14.12
C ARG A 86 4.46 -3.23 -14.06
N HIS A 87 5.38 -3.98 -14.65
CA HIS A 87 5.39 -5.45 -14.58
C HIS A 87 5.45 -5.94 -13.12
N ARG A 88 6.41 -5.43 -12.34
CA ARG A 88 6.57 -5.81 -10.92
C ARG A 88 5.32 -5.53 -10.08
N ALA A 89 4.57 -4.47 -10.40
CA ALA A 89 3.30 -4.16 -9.72
C ALA A 89 2.21 -5.20 -10.01
N VAL A 90 2.23 -5.84 -11.19
CA VAL A 90 1.25 -6.85 -11.60
C VAL A 90 1.64 -8.26 -11.14
N TYR A 91 2.92 -8.55 -10.89
CA TYR A 91 3.38 -9.89 -10.48
C TYR A 91 2.63 -10.50 -9.29
N PRO A 92 2.30 -9.76 -8.21
CA PRO A 92 1.51 -10.32 -7.11
C PRO A 92 0.14 -10.81 -7.54
N VAL A 93 -0.49 -10.17 -8.55
CA VAL A 93 -1.78 -10.59 -9.10
C VAL A 93 -1.62 -11.90 -9.85
N VAL A 94 -0.64 -12.00 -10.76
CA VAL A 94 -0.36 -13.23 -11.53
C VAL A 94 -0.07 -14.41 -10.59
N LYS A 95 0.73 -14.18 -9.55
CA LYS A 95 1.04 -15.21 -8.53
C LYS A 95 -0.18 -15.63 -7.73
N ARG A 96 -1.09 -14.70 -7.40
CA ARG A 96 -2.36 -15.02 -6.69
C ARG A 96 -3.31 -15.85 -7.55
N LEU A 97 -3.22 -15.69 -8.86
CA LEU A 97 -3.97 -16.49 -9.83
C LEU A 97 -3.27 -17.82 -10.12
N GLU A 98 -2.14 -18.13 -9.49
CA GLU A 98 -1.39 -19.37 -9.69
C GLU A 98 -0.94 -19.58 -11.14
N LEU A 99 -0.65 -18.46 -11.84
CA LEU A 99 -0.13 -18.45 -13.19
C LEU A 99 1.39 -18.25 -13.19
N GLY A 100 2.07 -18.89 -14.13
CA GLY A 100 3.46 -18.62 -14.44
C GLY A 100 3.63 -17.39 -15.32
N LEU A 101 4.82 -16.80 -15.31
CA LEU A 101 5.16 -15.69 -16.21
C LEU A 101 6.51 -15.94 -16.89
N ILE A 102 6.50 -15.82 -18.21
CA ILE A 102 7.67 -15.87 -19.07
C ILE A 102 7.84 -14.51 -19.73
N LEU A 103 9.07 -14.01 -19.70
CA LEU A 103 9.49 -12.80 -20.39
C LEU A 103 10.31 -13.20 -21.60
N VAL A 104 9.94 -12.65 -22.76
CA VAL A 104 10.57 -12.99 -24.04
C VAL A 104 11.24 -11.75 -24.64
N ASP A 105 12.51 -11.84 -24.97
CA ASP A 105 13.24 -10.81 -25.70
C ASP A 105 13.86 -11.43 -26.96
N PRO A 106 13.18 -11.38 -28.11
CA PRO A 106 13.67 -12.02 -29.33
C PRO A 106 15.02 -11.47 -29.83
N ASN A 107 15.46 -10.30 -29.34
CA ASN A 107 16.73 -9.69 -29.71
C ASN A 107 17.87 -10.02 -28.73
N SER A 108 17.57 -10.72 -27.63
CA SER A 108 18.55 -11.11 -26.62
C SER A 108 19.21 -12.44 -26.98
N VAL A 109 20.50 -12.59 -26.64
CA VAL A 109 21.23 -13.87 -26.72
C VAL A 109 20.56 -14.96 -25.89
N VAL A 110 19.94 -14.58 -24.76
CA VAL A 110 19.10 -15.45 -23.95
C VAL A 110 17.67 -14.92 -24.06
N PRO A 111 16.90 -15.39 -25.06
CA PRO A 111 15.66 -14.74 -25.45
C PRO A 111 14.47 -15.10 -24.56
N VAL A 112 14.59 -16.09 -23.69
CA VAL A 112 13.51 -16.53 -22.80
C VAL A 112 13.97 -16.50 -21.35
N LYS A 113 13.17 -15.84 -20.51
CA LYS A 113 13.35 -15.81 -19.05
C LYS A 113 12.06 -16.17 -18.34
N VAL A 114 12.06 -17.29 -17.62
CA VAL A 114 10.95 -17.60 -16.69
C VAL A 114 11.07 -16.67 -15.48
N ALA A 115 10.13 -15.72 -15.34
CA ALA A 115 10.13 -14.79 -14.22
C ALA A 115 9.68 -15.46 -12.91
N PHE A 116 8.70 -16.36 -13.00
CA PHE A 116 8.27 -17.26 -11.92
C PHE A 116 7.35 -18.35 -12.49
N HIS A 117 7.35 -19.51 -11.82
CA HIS A 117 6.50 -20.64 -12.15
C HIS A 117 5.09 -20.50 -11.53
N PRO A 118 4.06 -21.16 -12.10
CA PRO A 118 2.76 -21.31 -11.46
C PRO A 118 2.95 -22.18 -10.21
N ILE A 119 2.72 -21.60 -9.03
CA ILE A 119 2.82 -22.32 -7.76
C ILE A 119 1.56 -22.02 -6.93
N PRO A 120 1.08 -22.99 -6.12
CA PRO A 120 -0.05 -22.76 -5.23
C PRO A 120 0.17 -21.53 -4.33
N TYR A 121 -0.77 -20.60 -4.34
CA TYR A 121 -0.63 -19.33 -3.64
C TYR A 121 -1.02 -19.47 -2.16
N LYS A 122 -0.04 -19.27 -1.27
CA LYS A 122 -0.28 -19.16 0.17
C LYS A 122 -0.25 -17.70 0.62
N PRO A 123 -1.38 -17.08 0.99
CA PRO A 123 -1.41 -15.68 1.40
C PRO A 123 -0.60 -15.43 2.68
N ARG A 124 0.45 -14.60 2.61
CA ARG A 124 1.16 -14.11 3.80
C ARG A 124 0.54 -12.78 4.25
N ARG A 125 -0.18 -12.79 5.37
CA ARG A 125 -0.73 -11.57 5.97
C ARG A 125 0.40 -10.72 6.58
N ASP A 126 0.43 -9.43 6.24
CA ASP A 126 1.32 -8.48 6.90
C ASP A 126 0.75 -8.09 8.26
N LYS A 127 1.20 -8.81 9.30
CA LYS A 127 0.77 -8.57 10.68
C LYS A 127 1.18 -7.18 11.17
N GLN A 128 2.30 -6.63 10.69
CA GLN A 128 2.80 -5.32 11.13
C GLN A 128 2.01 -4.19 10.49
N ALA A 129 1.79 -4.24 9.16
CA ALA A 129 0.94 -3.28 8.46
C ALA A 129 -0.49 -3.29 9.02
N ARG A 130 -1.05 -4.48 9.28
CA ARG A 130 -2.35 -4.60 9.96
C ARG A 130 -2.34 -3.93 11.34
N ARG A 131 -1.33 -4.19 12.16
CA ARG A 131 -1.19 -3.56 13.49
C ARG A 131 -0.99 -2.05 13.41
N ALA A 132 -0.33 -1.54 12.37
CA ALA A 132 -0.18 -0.12 12.14
C ALA A 132 -1.52 0.52 11.77
N LEU A 133 -2.27 -0.10 10.85
CA LEU A 133 -3.61 0.35 10.45
C LEU A 133 -4.60 0.34 11.63
N VAL A 134 -4.61 -0.72 12.44
CA VAL A 134 -5.44 -0.81 13.64
C VAL A 134 -5.06 0.28 14.65
N ARG A 135 -3.76 0.56 14.83
CA ARG A 135 -3.30 1.66 15.70
C ARG A 135 -3.69 3.02 15.14
N GLU A 136 -3.59 3.23 13.84
CA GLU A 136 -4.04 4.46 13.20
C GLU A 136 -5.53 4.67 13.43
N GLN A 137 -6.35 3.65 13.17
CA GLN A 137 -7.79 3.70 13.37
C GLN A 137 -8.18 3.93 14.85
N ALA A 138 -7.52 3.25 15.79
CA ALA A 138 -7.77 3.45 17.23
C ALA A 138 -7.34 4.83 17.75
N ASN A 139 -6.40 5.49 17.06
CA ASN A 139 -5.97 6.85 17.39
C ASN A 139 -6.82 7.93 16.70
N ARG A 140 -7.78 7.57 15.84
CA ARG A 140 -8.76 8.52 15.30
C ARG A 140 -9.92 8.63 16.30
N SER A 141 -10.01 9.77 16.97
CA SER A 141 -11.07 10.02 17.97
C SER A 141 -12.37 10.52 17.39
N THR A 142 -12.38 10.89 16.11
CA THR A 142 -13.52 11.53 15.45
C THR A 142 -13.60 11.05 14.01
N ASP A 143 -14.82 10.88 13.49
CA ASP A 143 -15.14 10.89 12.05
C ASP A 143 -14.89 12.30 11.48
N GLY A 144 -13.67 12.79 11.61
CA GLY A 144 -13.29 14.19 11.43
C GLY A 144 -13.32 14.69 9.99
N ASN A 145 -13.99 13.97 9.07
CA ASN A 145 -14.28 14.41 7.72
C ASN A 145 -15.57 13.72 7.23
N ARG A 146 -16.70 13.99 7.90
CA ARG A 146 -17.96 14.04 7.14
C ARG A 146 -17.79 15.18 6.14
N GLY A 147 -17.81 14.84 4.86
CA GLY A 147 -17.57 15.76 3.76
C GLY A 147 -18.33 17.08 3.92
N GLY A 148 -17.64 18.20 3.75
CA GLY A 148 -18.28 19.51 3.64
C GLY A 148 -17.62 20.66 4.38
N SER A 149 -16.66 20.44 5.29
CA SER A 149 -15.96 21.56 5.95
C SER A 149 -14.91 22.17 5.01
N GLN A 150 -15.34 23.05 4.12
CA GLN A 150 -14.43 23.89 3.34
C GLN A 150 -13.59 24.75 4.30
N GLY A 151 -12.25 24.65 4.19
CA GLY A 151 -11.32 25.64 4.75
C GLY A 151 -10.52 25.25 5.99
N LEU A 152 -10.81 24.14 6.67
CA LEU A 152 -9.98 23.71 7.83
C LEU A 152 -8.76 22.89 7.37
N PRO A 153 -7.54 23.20 7.86
CA PRO A 153 -6.37 22.38 7.58
C PRO A 153 -6.56 20.95 8.12
N ILE A 154 -5.98 19.96 7.43
CA ILE A 154 -6.12 18.53 7.75
C ILE A 154 -5.82 18.27 9.24
N LEU A 155 -6.81 17.75 9.98
CA LEU A 155 -6.64 17.37 11.38
C LEU A 155 -5.86 16.05 11.48
N THR A 156 -4.55 16.14 11.65
CA THR A 156 -3.70 14.98 11.93
C THR A 156 -3.76 14.63 13.43
N ALA A 157 -3.45 13.39 13.80
CA ALA A 157 -3.38 12.97 15.20
C ALA A 157 -2.39 13.81 16.04
N TYR A 158 -1.33 14.34 15.41
CA TYR A 158 -0.42 15.27 16.08
C TYR A 158 -1.11 16.60 16.39
N ARG A 159 -1.84 17.15 15.41
CA ARG A 159 -2.55 18.43 15.55
C ARG A 159 -3.72 18.33 16.53
N GLU A 160 -4.46 17.24 16.50
CA GLU A 160 -5.52 16.98 17.49
C GLU A 160 -4.93 16.95 18.92
N ASN A 161 -3.81 16.25 19.11
CA ASN A 161 -3.16 16.21 20.43
C ASN A 161 -2.60 17.59 20.85
N ALA A 162 -2.05 18.36 19.92
CA ALA A 162 -1.65 19.74 20.17
C ALA A 162 -2.84 20.63 20.58
N LEU A 163 -4.02 20.46 19.94
CA LEU A 163 -5.25 21.18 20.31
C LEU A 163 -5.73 20.79 21.71
N VAL A 164 -5.69 19.49 22.05
CA VAL A 164 -6.02 19.00 23.39
C VAL A 164 -5.11 19.62 24.45
N ILE A 165 -3.79 19.64 24.22
CA ILE A 165 -2.83 20.25 25.15
C ILE A 165 -3.08 21.76 25.27
N ALA A 166 -3.37 22.44 24.17
CA ALA A 166 -3.70 23.86 24.16
C ALA A 166 -4.97 24.16 24.96
N LEU A 167 -6.03 23.36 24.79
CA LEU A 167 -7.28 23.46 25.58
C LEU A 167 -7.02 23.28 27.08
N LEU A 168 -6.21 22.28 27.45
CA LEU A 168 -5.87 22.04 28.86
C LEU A 168 -5.12 23.23 29.45
N LEU A 169 -4.11 23.76 28.75
CA LEU A 169 -3.38 24.95 29.20
C LEU A 169 -4.26 26.20 29.29
N ARG A 170 -5.22 26.37 28.37
CA ARG A 170 -6.22 27.44 28.44
C ARG A 170 -7.10 27.33 29.68
N ARG A 171 -7.47 26.10 30.08
CA ARG A 171 -8.33 25.82 31.23
C ARG A 171 -7.60 25.90 32.57
N THR A 172 -6.40 25.34 32.67
CA THR A 172 -5.67 25.19 33.94
C THR A 172 -4.59 26.25 34.14
N GLY A 173 -4.29 27.04 33.11
CA GLY A 173 -3.16 27.95 33.11
C GLY A 173 -1.81 27.24 32.95
N PRO A 174 -0.69 27.95 33.18
CA PRO A 174 0.64 27.39 33.00
C PRO A 174 0.88 26.14 33.84
N SER A 175 1.28 25.04 33.19
CA SER A 175 1.27 23.71 33.81
C SER A 175 2.52 22.91 33.44
N ARG A 176 2.86 21.90 34.26
CA ARG A 176 3.96 20.97 33.94
C ARG A 176 3.48 19.90 32.96
N PRO A 177 4.35 19.34 32.10
CA PRO A 177 3.99 18.25 31.17
C PRO A 177 3.40 17.00 31.84
N ARG A 178 3.70 16.78 33.13
CA ARG A 178 3.10 15.72 33.94
C ARG A 178 1.62 16.01 34.19
N ASP A 179 1.31 17.19 34.71
CA ASP A 179 -0.05 17.59 35.09
C ASP A 179 -0.97 17.63 33.85
N ILE A 180 -0.45 18.12 32.72
CA ILE A 180 -1.18 18.13 31.44
C ILE A 180 -1.48 16.71 30.96
N ARG A 181 -0.55 15.76 31.17
CA ARG A 181 -0.75 14.36 30.80
C ARG A 181 -1.80 13.70 31.69
N ASP A 182 -1.73 13.95 32.98
CA ASP A 182 -2.66 13.44 33.99
C ASP A 182 -4.08 13.99 33.74
N ALA A 183 -4.19 15.22 33.19
CA ALA A 183 -5.44 15.82 32.74
C ALA A 183 -5.92 15.37 31.34
N GLY A 184 -5.24 14.42 30.69
CA GLY A 184 -5.69 13.82 29.42
C GLY A 184 -4.91 14.23 28.17
N GLY A 185 -3.81 14.98 28.29
CA GLY A 185 -2.95 15.41 27.17
C GLY A 185 -2.15 14.29 26.47
N GLY A 186 -2.29 13.03 26.93
CA GLY A 186 -1.77 11.83 26.27
C GLY A 186 -0.25 11.61 26.39
N GLY A 187 0.24 10.46 25.94
CA GLY A 187 1.64 10.07 26.15
C GLY A 187 2.70 10.93 25.43
N ARG A 188 2.30 11.74 24.43
CA ARG A 188 3.22 12.58 23.63
C ARG A 188 3.30 14.03 24.09
N THR A 189 2.67 14.40 25.21
CA THR A 189 2.61 15.79 25.70
C THR A 189 3.96 16.49 25.72
N LEU A 190 4.97 15.86 26.32
CA LEU A 190 6.30 16.47 26.45
C LEU A 190 6.93 16.76 25.08
N THR A 191 6.84 15.82 24.14
CA THR A 191 7.39 15.97 22.78
C THR A 191 6.69 17.07 22.00
N ILE A 192 5.37 17.20 22.15
CA ILE A 192 4.58 18.24 21.48
C ILE A 192 4.93 19.63 22.02
N LEU A 193 5.00 19.76 23.35
CA LEU A 193 5.40 21.00 24.03
C LEU A 193 6.85 21.40 23.69
N SER A 194 7.78 20.43 23.66
CA SER A 194 9.19 20.70 23.38
C SER A 194 9.46 21.06 21.93
N ASN A 195 8.84 20.34 20.98
CA ASN A 195 9.07 20.58 19.56
C ASN A 195 8.33 21.82 19.06
N ASN A 196 7.20 22.16 19.71
CA ASN A 196 6.40 23.35 19.45
C ASN A 196 6.22 23.70 17.97
N VAL A 197 5.94 22.68 17.14
CA VAL A 197 5.90 22.78 15.67
C VAL A 197 5.01 23.91 15.15
N TYR A 198 3.96 24.27 15.90
CA TYR A 198 3.00 25.31 15.52
C TYR A 198 3.19 26.64 16.25
N GLY A 199 4.16 26.75 17.15
CA GLY A 199 4.38 27.95 17.97
C GLY A 199 3.31 28.18 19.06
N TRP A 200 2.45 27.19 19.34
CA TRP A 200 1.31 27.34 20.25
C TRP A 200 1.70 27.38 21.74
N PHE A 201 2.90 26.94 22.10
CA PHE A 201 3.31 26.81 23.48
C PHE A 201 4.53 27.68 23.77
N GLU A 202 4.63 28.15 25.00
CA GLU A 202 5.80 28.87 25.50
C GLU A 202 6.27 28.25 26.81
N ARG A 203 7.59 28.20 27.01
CA ARG A 203 8.17 27.72 28.26
C ARG A 203 8.50 28.91 29.14
N ILE A 204 7.68 29.13 30.16
CA ILE A 204 7.78 30.30 31.04
C ILE A 204 8.69 30.06 32.26
N ASP A 205 8.93 28.80 32.61
CA ASP A 205 9.85 28.40 33.68
C ASP A 205 10.41 26.98 33.44
N ARG A 206 11.26 26.48 34.33
CA ARG A 206 11.86 25.15 34.26
C ARG A 206 10.78 24.06 34.31
N GLY A 207 10.38 23.61 33.12
CA GLY A 207 9.41 22.54 32.95
C GLY A 207 7.96 23.00 33.10
N VAL A 208 7.70 24.31 33.03
CA VAL A 208 6.36 24.89 33.05
C VAL A 208 6.09 25.51 31.69
N TYR A 209 4.95 25.16 31.09
CA TYR A 209 4.54 25.63 29.79
C TYR A 209 3.22 26.40 29.89
N ALA A 210 3.09 27.47 29.13
CA ALA A 210 1.86 28.23 28.96
C ALA A 210 1.41 28.17 27.48
N LEU A 211 0.15 28.54 27.26
CA LEU A 211 -0.39 28.72 25.92
C LEU A 211 0.04 30.09 25.40
N SER A 212 0.63 30.15 24.20
CA SER A 212 1.03 31.40 23.57
C SER A 212 -0.17 32.10 22.92
N ALA A 213 -0.02 33.38 22.57
CA ALA A 213 -1.03 34.09 21.77
C ALA A 213 -1.33 33.39 20.42
N GLN A 214 -0.31 32.80 19.78
CA GLN A 214 -0.49 32.01 18.57
C GLN A 214 -1.26 30.70 18.83
N GLY A 215 -1.12 30.15 20.04
CA GLY A 215 -1.92 29.01 20.51
C GLY A 215 -3.41 29.35 20.61
N GLU A 216 -3.74 30.54 21.12
CA GLU A 216 -5.14 31.02 21.18
C GLU A 216 -5.75 31.20 19.79
N THR A 217 -5.04 31.87 18.87
CA THR A 217 -5.48 31.95 17.46
C THR A 217 -5.61 30.56 16.81
N GLY A 218 -4.72 29.64 17.21
CA GLY A 218 -4.79 28.23 16.83
C GLY A 218 -6.11 27.60 17.29
N LEU A 219 -6.52 27.80 18.53
CA LEU A 219 -7.80 27.30 19.04
C LEU A 219 -9.00 27.91 18.31
N GLU A 220 -8.99 29.22 18.05
CA GLU A 220 -10.04 29.91 17.28
C GLU A 220 -10.21 29.32 15.88
N THR A 221 -9.10 29.02 15.20
CA THR A 221 -9.11 28.39 13.87
C THR A 221 -9.88 27.06 13.88
N TYR A 222 -9.86 26.33 15.00
CA TYR A 222 -10.53 25.03 15.15
C TYR A 222 -11.75 25.09 16.08
N ASN A 223 -12.35 26.27 16.28
CA ASN A 223 -13.44 26.48 17.24
C ASN A 223 -14.62 25.49 17.05
N SER A 224 -14.91 25.11 15.80
CA SER A 224 -15.99 24.16 15.48
C SER A 224 -15.79 22.74 16.03
N ILE A 225 -14.55 22.33 16.33
CA ILE A 225 -14.24 20.99 16.86
C ILE A 225 -13.86 21.01 18.34
N LEU A 226 -13.64 22.18 18.95
CA LEU A 226 -13.28 22.28 20.37
C LEU A 226 -14.33 21.67 21.30
N PRO A 227 -15.66 21.88 21.10
CA PRO A 227 -16.67 21.28 21.99
C PRO A 227 -16.61 19.75 22.04
N LEU A 228 -16.27 19.11 20.92
CA LEU A 228 -16.11 17.65 20.85
C LEU A 228 -14.87 17.18 21.63
N LEU A 229 -13.77 17.94 21.55
CA LEU A 229 -12.55 17.64 22.29
C LEU A 229 -12.75 17.86 23.80
N GLU A 230 -13.46 18.92 24.19
CA GLU A 230 -13.81 19.23 25.58
C GLU A 230 -14.70 18.14 26.18
N GLN A 231 -15.77 17.73 25.49
CA GLN A 231 -16.64 16.63 25.92
C GLN A 231 -15.85 15.33 26.14
N LYS A 232 -14.87 15.05 25.29
CA LYS A 232 -14.01 13.87 25.41
C LYS A 232 -13.04 13.96 26.59
N LEU A 233 -12.57 15.15 26.94
CA LEU A 233 -11.74 15.39 28.13
C LEU A 233 -12.56 15.24 29.41
N ASP A 234 -13.76 15.82 29.45
CA ASP A 234 -14.65 15.75 30.62
C ASP A 234 -15.21 14.33 30.83
N GLY A 235 -15.49 13.61 29.75
CA GLY A 235 -15.83 12.17 29.79
C GLY A 235 -14.68 11.26 30.25
N LYS A 236 -13.49 11.81 30.48
CA LYS A 236 -12.30 11.14 31.04
C LYS A 236 -11.86 11.71 32.40
N GLY A 237 -12.78 12.26 33.19
CA GLY A 237 -12.56 12.58 34.61
C GLY A 237 -12.00 11.40 35.42
N PRO A 238 -11.32 11.62 36.57
CA PRO A 238 -10.39 10.68 37.19
C PRO A 238 -11.13 9.46 37.75
N GLY A 239 -11.22 8.40 36.96
CA GLY A 239 -12.01 7.22 37.33
C GLY A 239 -11.85 6.06 36.36
N SER A 240 -10.61 5.62 36.11
CA SER A 240 -10.37 4.23 35.70
C SER A 240 -9.24 3.62 36.53
N VAL A 241 -9.43 3.67 37.85
CA VAL A 241 -8.99 2.56 38.68
C VAL A 241 -10.12 1.53 38.61
N ASN A 242 -9.86 0.42 37.92
CA ASN A 242 -10.26 -0.86 38.50
C ASN A 242 -9.27 -1.94 38.09
N LYS A 243 -8.53 -2.39 39.11
CA LYS A 243 -7.95 -3.72 39.18
C LYS A 243 -9.09 -4.73 39.13
N SER A 244 -8.96 -5.74 38.29
CA SER A 244 -9.22 -7.16 38.56
C SER A 244 -8.58 -7.96 37.43
#